data_AF-A0A954K9F6-F1
#
_entry.id   AF-A0A954K9F6-F1
#
_cell.length_a   1.000
_cell.length_b   1.000
_cell.length_c   1.000
_cell.angle_alpha   90.00
_cell.angle_beta   90.00
_cell.angle_gamma   90.00
#
_symmetry.space_group_name_H-M   'P 1'
#
loop_
_entity.id
_entity.type
_entity.pdbx_description
1 polymer ?
#
loop_
_entity_poly.entity_id
_entity_poly.type
_entity_poly.pdbx_seq_one_letter_code
_entity_poly.pdbx_strand_id
1 'polypeptide(L)'
;LANRLGLESEHVATAYEDAMYYMWKERRLAVNADVMNSDLVDEEERIRLARVFERGLGSPVGCMLPLMHQWWNAKPRWMSGVWPVRSEQLFLIPGDSPMGLRLPLDSLPAPKPGEYAPTPVVPFEATGDLPEYDQLRQQSVHHQAAQHVTGNVQHQVLQRVGAGGGFDAIDLEQEPEAEAPPLEPSVIRTAMCFEPRDGVLHVFMPPVDHLESYLELLAEIEQTASELEMPVIVEGYLPPNDYRLQHIKATPDPGVIEVNVHPAKNWQELVDITSGVYEDARHSRLGTEQFDLDGTHTGTGGGNHFVMGSYTPHDSPFLRRPDLLRSLVAYWHNHPSLSYFFSGRFIGPTSQAPRVDEGRRDATYELQIAFEQIPEKGYCPPWLVDRVFRHLLVDLTGNTHRAEFCIDKLYSPDSSTGRLGLVEFRGFEMPPHWQMSLTQQLLLRALVARFWNKPYKVDLVDWNTSIHDRWLLPHFIQQDFEDIISELNEEGFDLDASWFGPHFEFRFPHIGEMQYRGIHVELRTAIEPWYVLGEEPAGGATARFVDSSVQRLQVKVQGMSNGRHILLCNGRKIPLHATGTEGEFVAGVRYRAWQPPSC
;
A
#
# COMPACT_ATOMS: atom_id res chain seq x y z
N LEU A 1 31.73 -1.68 12.44
CA LEU A 1 30.37 -2.07 12.85
C LEU A 1 30.32 -3.17 13.91
N ALA A 2 30.80 -4.40 13.67
CA ALA A 2 30.76 -5.48 14.68
C ALA A 2 31.33 -5.06 16.06
N ASN A 3 32.51 -4.44 16.08
CA ASN A 3 33.11 -3.91 17.31
C ASN A 3 32.24 -2.84 17.99
N ARG A 4 31.52 -2.00 17.23
CA ARG A 4 30.65 -0.96 17.81
C ARG A 4 29.43 -1.57 18.50
N LEU A 5 28.85 -2.59 17.88
CA LEU A 5 27.73 -3.37 18.42
C LEU A 5 28.15 -4.31 19.57
N GLY A 6 29.43 -4.37 19.94
CA GLY A 6 29.94 -5.30 20.95
C GLY A 6 29.94 -6.75 20.53
N LEU A 7 30.04 -7.02 19.22
CA LEU A 7 29.95 -8.35 18.62
C LEU A 7 31.33 -8.86 18.21
N GLU A 8 31.54 -10.17 18.33
CA GLU A 8 32.76 -10.82 17.86
C GLU A 8 32.85 -10.80 16.33
N SER A 9 33.95 -10.28 15.79
CA SER A 9 34.19 -10.19 14.34
C SER A 9 34.29 -11.55 13.65
N GLU A 10 34.55 -12.62 14.41
CA GLU A 10 34.64 -14.00 13.91
C GLU A 10 33.31 -14.56 13.42
N HIS A 11 32.18 -13.95 13.82
CA HIS A 11 30.87 -14.33 13.34
C HIS A 11 30.55 -13.83 11.91
N VAL A 12 31.42 -13.00 11.32
CA VAL A 12 31.25 -12.53 9.94
C VAL A 12 31.58 -13.66 8.97
N ALA A 13 30.64 -13.99 8.09
CA ALA A 13 30.81 -15.04 7.09
C ALA A 13 30.74 -14.46 5.68
N THR A 14 31.61 -14.92 4.78
CA THR A 14 31.57 -14.56 3.35
C THR A 14 30.57 -15.43 2.59
N ALA A 15 29.79 -14.81 1.72
CA ALA A 15 28.82 -15.47 0.85
C ALA A 15 29.33 -15.53 -0.60
N TYR A 16 29.00 -16.62 -1.31
CA TYR A 16 29.43 -16.88 -2.69
C TYR A 16 28.25 -17.26 -3.58
N GLU A 17 28.40 -17.09 -4.90
CA GLU A 17 27.47 -17.68 -5.87
C GLU A 17 27.62 -19.21 -5.92
N ASP A 18 26.54 -19.94 -6.14
CA ASP A 18 26.59 -21.40 -6.28
C ASP A 18 27.16 -21.81 -7.65
N ALA A 19 28.48 -22.05 -7.66
CA ALA A 19 29.21 -22.48 -8.85
C ALA A 19 28.63 -23.75 -9.49
N MET A 20 28.17 -24.72 -8.69
CA MET A 20 27.65 -25.99 -9.20
C MET A 20 26.31 -25.78 -9.91
N TYR A 21 25.45 -24.92 -9.37
CA TYR A 21 24.19 -24.53 -10.00
C TYR A 21 24.43 -23.90 -11.37
N TYR A 22 25.32 -22.90 -11.45
CA TYR A 22 25.58 -22.19 -12.71
C TYR A 22 26.27 -23.07 -13.75
N MET A 23 27.20 -23.94 -13.36
CA MET A 23 27.81 -24.94 -14.26
C MET A 23 26.81 -25.99 -14.76
N TRP A 24 25.89 -26.44 -13.89
CA TRP A 24 24.81 -27.36 -14.31
C TRP A 24 23.87 -26.69 -15.31
N LYS A 25 23.55 -25.41 -15.09
CA LYS A 25 22.68 -24.62 -15.95
C LYS A 25 23.31 -24.37 -17.32
N GLU A 26 24.60 -24.01 -17.36
CA GLU A 26 25.38 -23.89 -18.60
C GLU A 26 25.34 -25.18 -19.43
N ARG A 27 25.53 -26.35 -18.80
CA ARG A 27 25.47 -27.65 -19.51
C ARG A 27 24.11 -27.99 -20.11
N ARG A 28 23.03 -27.34 -19.67
CA ARG A 28 21.68 -27.52 -20.19
C ARG A 28 21.34 -26.56 -21.33
N LEU A 29 22.21 -25.60 -21.61
CA LEU A 29 22.07 -24.75 -22.78
C LEU A 29 22.21 -25.59 -24.06
N ALA A 30 21.59 -25.11 -25.14
CA ALA A 30 21.66 -25.79 -26.43
C ALA A 30 23.13 -25.88 -26.91
N VAL A 31 23.47 -26.91 -27.69
CA VAL A 31 24.86 -27.18 -28.13
C VAL A 31 25.46 -26.01 -28.94
N ASN A 32 24.62 -25.17 -29.53
CA ASN A 32 24.99 -23.96 -30.27
C ASN A 32 24.96 -22.68 -29.43
N ALA A 33 24.49 -22.72 -28.18
CA ALA A 33 24.41 -21.56 -27.32
C ALA A 33 25.77 -21.26 -26.68
N ASP A 34 26.40 -20.18 -27.12
CA ASP A 34 27.59 -19.64 -26.47
C ASP A 34 27.15 -18.68 -25.35
N VAL A 35 27.58 -18.92 -24.11
CA VAL A 35 27.26 -18.07 -22.95
C VAL A 35 27.80 -16.65 -23.17
N MET A 36 28.88 -16.50 -23.95
CA MET A 36 29.50 -15.22 -24.28
C MET A 36 29.01 -14.64 -25.61
N ASN A 37 28.30 -15.40 -26.46
CA ASN A 37 27.70 -14.92 -27.73
C ASN A 37 26.22 -15.33 -27.93
N SER A 38 25.38 -14.29 -27.92
CA SER A 38 24.03 -14.06 -28.51
C SER A 38 22.97 -15.15 -28.75
N ASP A 39 23.09 -16.39 -28.29
CA ASP A 39 22.10 -17.45 -28.63
C ASP A 39 21.07 -17.74 -27.52
N LEU A 40 21.01 -16.92 -26.46
CA LEU A 40 19.97 -16.98 -25.43
C LEU A 40 18.73 -16.17 -25.83
N VAL A 41 17.54 -16.77 -25.74
CA VAL A 41 16.25 -16.14 -26.06
C VAL A 41 15.87 -15.06 -25.02
N ASP A 42 16.39 -15.18 -23.79
CA ASP A 42 16.15 -14.25 -22.69
C ASP A 42 17.39 -13.36 -22.45
N GLU A 43 17.24 -12.06 -22.71
CA GLU A 43 18.30 -11.07 -22.60
C GLU A 43 18.76 -10.84 -21.14
N GLU A 44 17.85 -10.91 -20.17
CA GLU A 44 18.17 -10.70 -18.76
C GLU A 44 18.99 -11.87 -18.20
N GLU A 45 18.59 -13.10 -18.56
CA GLU A 45 19.30 -14.31 -18.17
C GLU A 45 20.74 -14.34 -18.70
N ARG A 46 20.96 -13.81 -19.92
CA ARG A 46 22.29 -13.65 -20.52
C ARG A 46 23.16 -12.69 -19.70
N ILE A 47 22.64 -11.50 -19.40
CA ILE A 47 23.37 -10.47 -18.63
C ILE A 47 23.76 -11.02 -17.26
N ARG A 48 22.87 -11.79 -16.62
CA ARG A 48 23.14 -12.45 -15.34
C ARG A 48 24.30 -13.44 -15.43
N LEU A 49 24.25 -14.38 -16.38
CA LEU A 49 25.31 -15.40 -16.52
C LEU A 49 26.65 -14.74 -16.80
N ALA A 50 26.69 -13.76 -17.73
CA ALA A 50 27.90 -13.02 -18.03
C ALA A 50 28.49 -12.33 -16.78
N ARG A 51 27.66 -11.63 -15.99
CA ARG A 51 28.09 -10.96 -14.76
C ARG A 51 28.67 -11.92 -13.72
N VAL A 52 28.04 -13.08 -13.53
CA VAL A 52 28.51 -14.10 -12.59
C VAL A 52 29.86 -14.68 -13.03
N PHE A 53 30.04 -14.96 -14.33
CA PHE A 53 31.30 -15.49 -14.85
C PHE A 53 32.43 -14.43 -14.88
N GLU A 54 32.12 -13.17 -15.20
CA GLU A 54 33.09 -12.05 -15.16
C GLU A 54 33.61 -11.79 -13.74
N ARG A 55 32.74 -11.85 -12.73
CA ARG A 55 33.12 -11.73 -11.32
C ARG A 55 33.98 -12.89 -10.82
N GLY A 56 33.81 -14.07 -11.44
CA GLY A 56 34.45 -15.32 -11.06
C GLY A 56 33.72 -16.04 -9.92
N LEU A 57 33.45 -17.33 -10.11
CA LEU A 57 32.68 -18.18 -9.18
C LEU A 57 33.37 -18.41 -7.82
N GLY A 58 34.67 -18.13 -7.70
CA GLY A 58 35.43 -18.23 -6.45
C GLY A 58 35.52 -16.91 -5.66
N SER A 59 34.99 -15.82 -6.20
CA SER A 59 35.05 -14.49 -5.58
C SER A 59 33.86 -14.30 -4.63
N PRO A 60 34.06 -13.74 -3.43
CA PRO A 60 32.95 -13.47 -2.52
C PRO A 60 31.97 -12.45 -3.12
N VAL A 61 30.68 -12.74 -2.97
CA VAL A 61 29.58 -11.81 -3.29
C VAL A 61 29.55 -10.66 -2.29
N GLY A 62 29.77 -10.98 -1.03
CA GLY A 62 29.75 -10.05 0.09
C GLY A 62 29.99 -10.79 1.39
N CYS A 63 29.74 -10.12 2.51
CA CYS A 63 29.74 -10.76 3.81
C CYS A 63 28.41 -10.55 4.55
N MET A 64 28.12 -11.45 5.48
CA MET A 64 26.96 -11.35 6.36
C MET A 64 27.40 -11.40 7.82
N LEU A 65 26.61 -10.75 8.67
CA LEU A 65 26.72 -10.81 10.11
C LEU A 65 25.35 -11.24 10.67
N PRO A 66 25.22 -12.49 11.15
CA PRO A 66 24.03 -12.93 11.87
C PRO A 66 23.77 -11.99 13.06
N LEU A 67 22.57 -11.46 13.17
CA LEU A 67 22.29 -10.37 14.11
C LEU A 67 20.88 -10.49 14.68
N MET A 68 20.75 -10.45 16.00
CA MET A 68 19.48 -10.40 16.72
C MET A 68 19.58 -9.44 17.89
N HIS A 69 18.53 -8.63 18.11
CA HIS A 69 18.44 -7.78 19.28
C HIS A 69 17.63 -8.45 20.40
N GLN A 70 18.23 -8.66 21.57
CA GLN A 70 17.53 -9.21 22.74
C GLN A 70 16.90 -8.11 23.58
N TRP A 71 15.89 -7.43 23.04
CA TRP A 71 15.23 -6.30 23.69
C TRP A 71 14.51 -6.67 25.00
N TRP A 72 14.11 -7.94 25.16
CA TRP A 72 13.38 -8.44 26.33
C TRP A 72 14.26 -8.70 27.56
N ASN A 73 15.59 -8.64 27.42
CA ASN A 73 16.48 -8.84 28.55
C ASN A 73 16.54 -7.58 29.43
N ALA A 74 16.81 -7.77 30.73
CA ALA A 74 16.99 -6.67 31.68
C ALA A 74 18.07 -5.65 31.23
N LYS A 75 19.03 -6.11 30.41
CA LYS A 75 19.96 -5.27 29.66
C LYS A 75 19.84 -5.64 28.18
N PRO A 76 19.10 -4.86 27.38
CA PRO A 76 19.04 -5.04 25.94
C PRO A 76 20.44 -5.05 25.33
N ARG A 77 20.68 -5.97 24.40
CA ARG A 77 21.97 -6.09 23.70
C ARG A 77 21.80 -6.77 22.35
N TRP A 78 22.70 -6.43 21.43
CA TRP A 78 22.87 -7.17 20.20
C TRP A 78 23.58 -8.50 20.47
N MET A 79 23.17 -9.53 19.74
CA MET A 79 23.84 -10.82 19.71
C MET A 79 24.10 -11.24 18.27
N SER A 80 25.17 -12.00 18.11
CA SER A 80 25.59 -12.62 16.86
C SER A 80 25.99 -14.07 17.14
N GLY A 81 26.07 -14.89 16.09
CA GLY A 81 26.50 -16.27 16.18
C GLY A 81 26.92 -16.83 14.83
N VAL A 82 27.56 -18.00 14.82
CA VAL A 82 27.97 -18.68 13.59
C VAL A 82 26.78 -19.41 12.97
N TRP A 83 26.60 -19.30 11.65
CA TRP A 83 25.63 -20.13 10.92
C TRP A 83 26.20 -21.53 10.67
N PRO A 84 25.60 -22.59 11.21
CA PRO A 84 26.06 -23.95 10.99
C PRO A 84 25.58 -24.45 9.62
N VAL A 85 26.33 -24.13 8.57
CA VAL A 85 26.10 -24.63 7.21
C VAL A 85 26.84 -25.94 6.97
N ARG A 86 26.32 -26.79 6.06
CA ARG A 86 26.94 -28.09 5.73
C ARG A 86 28.21 -27.97 4.91
N SER A 87 28.31 -26.92 4.11
CA SER A 87 29.46 -26.60 3.27
C SER A 87 30.48 -25.76 4.04
N GLU A 88 31.76 -25.82 3.64
CA GLU A 88 32.79 -24.94 4.19
C GLU A 88 32.55 -23.45 3.83
N GLN A 89 31.75 -23.19 2.79
CA GLN A 89 31.38 -21.86 2.29
C GLN A 89 29.86 -21.67 2.32
N LEU A 90 29.40 -20.44 2.50
CA LEU A 90 27.99 -20.07 2.36
C LEU A 90 27.67 -19.77 0.89
N PHE A 91 26.75 -20.52 0.30
CA PHE A 91 26.26 -20.28 -1.06
C PHE A 91 24.90 -19.57 -1.05
N LEU A 92 24.75 -18.53 -1.86
CA LEU A 92 23.51 -17.80 -2.03
C LEU A 92 22.55 -18.56 -2.94
N ILE A 93 21.24 -18.33 -2.73
CA ILE A 93 20.20 -18.74 -3.65
C ILE A 93 20.43 -18.00 -4.98
N PRO A 94 20.44 -18.69 -6.14
CA PRO A 94 20.67 -18.04 -7.43
C PRO A 94 19.60 -16.99 -7.75
N GLY A 95 20.02 -15.80 -8.20
CA GLY A 95 19.13 -14.72 -8.59
C GLY A 95 19.80 -13.35 -8.58
N ASP A 96 19.06 -12.33 -9.01
CA ASP A 96 19.57 -10.96 -9.16
C ASP A 96 19.18 -10.03 -8.00
N SER A 97 18.41 -10.53 -7.04
CA SER A 97 18.03 -9.81 -5.82
C SER A 97 19.26 -9.51 -4.95
N PRO A 98 19.19 -8.48 -4.09
CA PRO A 98 20.19 -8.24 -3.05
C PRO A 98 20.57 -9.49 -2.25
N MET A 99 21.84 -9.59 -1.88
CA MET A 99 22.39 -10.73 -1.14
C MET A 99 21.53 -11.16 0.06
N GLY A 100 20.97 -10.21 0.82
CA GLY A 100 20.14 -10.50 2.00
C GLY A 100 18.84 -11.26 1.70
N LEU A 101 18.25 -11.10 0.51
CA LEU A 101 17.08 -11.88 0.07
C LEU A 101 17.45 -13.26 -0.49
N ARG A 102 18.74 -13.52 -0.68
CA ARG A 102 19.28 -14.75 -1.27
C ARG A 102 19.97 -15.64 -0.24
N LEU A 103 19.82 -15.35 1.05
CA LEU A 103 20.40 -16.17 2.12
C LEU A 103 19.69 -17.53 2.22
N PRO A 104 20.42 -18.66 2.36
CA PRO A 104 19.83 -20.00 2.38
C PRO A 104 19.27 -20.37 3.77
N LEU A 105 18.23 -19.66 4.24
CA LEU A 105 17.67 -19.84 5.58
C LEU A 105 17.13 -21.26 5.86
N ASP A 106 16.68 -21.97 4.82
CA ASP A 106 16.21 -23.36 4.88
C ASP A 106 17.34 -24.38 5.15
N SER A 107 18.59 -23.98 4.93
CA SER A 107 19.76 -24.82 5.23
C SER A 107 20.12 -24.86 6.72
N LEU A 108 19.57 -23.93 7.52
CA LEU A 108 19.83 -23.82 8.95
C LEU A 108 19.04 -24.87 9.76
N PRO A 109 19.59 -25.39 10.88
CA PRO A 109 18.94 -26.39 11.73
C PRO A 109 17.52 -25.98 12.14
N ALA A 110 16.53 -26.86 11.92
CA ALA A 110 15.12 -26.56 12.17
C ALA A 110 14.90 -25.92 13.56
N PRO A 111 14.11 -24.83 13.66
CA PRO A 111 13.89 -24.15 14.94
C PRO A 111 13.16 -25.09 15.91
N LYS A 112 13.49 -25.04 17.20
CA LYS A 112 12.67 -25.75 18.20
C LYS A 112 11.31 -25.05 18.31
N PRO A 113 10.23 -25.79 18.64
CA PRO A 113 8.92 -25.18 18.89
C PRO A 113 9.03 -24.08 19.96
N GLY A 114 8.70 -22.83 19.59
CA GLY A 114 8.77 -21.66 20.47
C GLY A 114 10.07 -20.86 20.43
N GLU A 115 11.13 -21.29 19.72
CA GLU A 115 12.40 -20.53 19.59
C GLU A 115 12.30 -19.34 18.63
N TYR A 116 11.35 -19.36 17.69
CA TYR A 116 11.14 -18.27 16.74
C TYR A 116 9.65 -18.02 16.55
N ALA A 117 9.13 -17.02 17.27
CA ALA A 117 7.88 -16.38 16.93
C ALA A 117 8.16 -14.87 16.92
N PRO A 118 8.07 -14.18 15.77
CA PRO A 118 8.10 -12.73 15.75
C PRO A 118 7.04 -12.26 16.76
N THR A 119 7.45 -11.45 17.74
CA THR A 119 6.45 -10.90 18.68
C THR A 119 5.57 -9.96 17.85
N PRO A 120 4.25 -10.20 17.78
CA PRO A 120 3.38 -9.31 17.02
C PRO A 120 3.44 -7.93 17.66
N VAL A 121 3.79 -6.90 16.87
CA VAL A 121 3.61 -5.51 17.28
C VAL A 121 2.16 -5.35 17.76
N VAL A 122 1.99 -4.92 19.00
CA VAL A 122 0.68 -4.73 19.60
C VAL A 122 0.18 -3.36 19.15
N PRO A 123 -0.83 -3.26 18.26
CA PRO A 123 -1.20 -1.99 17.62
C PRO A 123 -1.75 -0.91 18.58
N PHE A 124 -1.99 -1.29 19.85
CA PHE A 124 -2.60 -0.46 20.89
C PHE A 124 -1.67 -0.24 22.10
N GLU A 125 -0.41 -0.66 22.01
CA GLU A 125 0.55 -0.42 23.08
C GLU A 125 1.04 1.03 23.06
N ALA A 126 1.06 1.66 24.23
CA ALA A 126 1.58 3.02 24.37
C ALA A 126 3.10 2.99 24.24
N THR A 127 3.64 3.62 23.21
CA THR A 127 5.10 3.77 23.05
C THR A 127 5.54 5.14 23.55
N GLY A 128 6.73 5.19 24.17
CA GLY A 128 7.35 6.45 24.60
C GLY A 128 7.87 7.28 23.42
N ASP A 129 8.43 8.45 23.70
CA ASP A 129 9.10 9.24 22.67
C ASP A 129 10.34 8.52 22.13
N LEU A 130 10.63 8.70 20.85
CA LEU A 130 11.85 8.18 20.24
C LEU A 130 13.08 8.91 20.80
N PRO A 131 14.20 8.22 21.02
CA PRO A 131 15.44 8.86 21.40
C PRO A 131 15.88 9.85 20.30
N GLU A 132 16.38 11.02 20.71
CA GLU A 132 16.93 11.98 19.75
C GLU A 132 18.21 11.42 19.11
N TYR A 133 18.51 11.88 17.89
CA TYR A 133 19.70 11.42 17.15
C TYR A 133 21.00 11.58 17.94
N ASP A 134 21.18 12.71 18.63
CA ASP A 134 22.37 12.94 19.46
C ASP A 134 22.44 12.00 20.66
N GLN A 135 21.28 11.59 21.21
CA GLN A 135 21.23 10.62 22.31
C GLN A 135 21.65 9.23 21.82
N LEU A 136 21.16 8.80 20.66
CA LEU A 136 21.59 7.55 20.02
C LEU A 136 23.10 7.56 19.78
N ARG A 137 23.65 8.66 19.26
CA ARG A 137 25.10 8.79 19.04
C ARG A 137 25.91 8.76 20.33
N GLN A 138 25.43 9.40 21.40
CA GLN A 138 26.13 9.42 22.69
C GLN A 138 26.10 8.05 23.38
N GLN A 139 24.99 7.31 23.26
CA GLN A 139 24.88 5.95 23.78
C GLN A 139 25.92 5.01 23.13
N SER A 140 26.14 5.12 21.82
CA SER A 140 27.20 4.40 21.10
C SER A 140 28.59 4.66 21.70
N VAL A 141 28.92 5.93 21.97
CA VAL A 141 30.24 6.33 22.51
C VAL A 141 30.42 5.81 23.94
N HIS A 142 29.37 5.84 24.76
CA HIS A 142 29.41 5.30 26.13
C HIS A 142 29.55 3.77 26.16
N HIS A 143 28.92 3.04 25.24
CA HIS A 143 29.10 1.59 25.10
C HIS A 143 30.56 1.21 24.75
N GLN A 144 31.19 1.96 23.85
CA GLN A 144 32.60 1.77 23.51
C GLN A 144 33.55 2.08 24.68
N ALA A 145 33.30 3.16 25.41
CA ALA A 145 34.10 3.51 26.58
C ALA A 145 34.00 2.45 27.69
N ALA A 146 32.80 1.90 27.94
CA ALA A 146 32.60 0.85 28.93
C ALA A 146 33.31 -0.47 28.54
N GLN A 147 33.29 -0.84 27.26
CA GLN A 147 33.99 -2.02 26.74
C GLN A 147 35.53 -1.87 26.76
N HIS A 148 36.04 -0.67 26.48
CA HIS A 148 37.49 -0.40 26.59
C HIS A 148 37.98 -0.45 28.05
N VAL A 149 37.15 -0.06 29.01
CA VAL A 149 37.50 -0.15 30.44
C VAL A 149 37.49 -1.61 30.92
N THR A 150 36.51 -2.43 30.53
CA THR A 150 36.49 -3.87 30.91
C THR A 150 37.60 -4.68 30.24
N GLY A 151 37.94 -4.39 28.97
CA GLY A 151 39.07 -5.03 28.27
C GLY A 151 40.43 -4.70 28.90
N ASN A 152 40.63 -3.47 29.37
CA ASN A 152 41.84 -3.08 30.09
C ASN A 152 41.96 -3.70 31.49
N VAL A 153 40.83 -3.96 32.17
CA VAL A 153 40.84 -4.65 33.48
C VAL A 153 41.17 -6.13 33.31
N GLN A 154 40.65 -6.83 32.29
CA GLN A 154 41.05 -8.22 32.01
C GLN A 154 42.53 -8.35 31.66
N HIS A 155 43.10 -7.39 30.93
CA HIS A 155 44.53 -7.40 30.58
C HIS A 155 45.45 -7.08 31.77
N GLN A 156 44.99 -6.31 32.77
CA GLN A 156 45.73 -6.07 34.01
C GLN A 156 45.60 -7.19 35.04
N VAL A 157 44.49 -7.95 35.04
CA VAL A 157 44.30 -9.09 35.95
C VAL A 157 45.15 -10.29 35.49
N LEU A 158 45.27 -10.57 34.18
CA LEU A 158 46.15 -11.64 33.69
C LEU A 158 47.66 -11.40 33.98
N GLN A 159 48.07 -10.14 34.19
CA GLN A 159 49.44 -9.79 34.56
C GLN A 159 49.74 -9.82 36.07
N ARG A 160 48.71 -9.96 36.93
CA ARG A 160 48.86 -9.97 38.39
C ARG A 160 48.64 -11.32 39.08
N VAL A 161 48.22 -12.37 38.37
CA VAL A 161 48.13 -13.75 38.91
C VAL A 161 49.50 -14.44 38.87
N GLY A 162 50.49 -13.79 39.46
CA GLY A 162 51.89 -14.23 39.50
C GLY A 162 52.63 -13.74 40.75
N ALA A 163 51.93 -13.54 41.88
CA ALA A 163 52.57 -13.40 43.19
C ALA A 163 51.51 -13.61 44.27
N GLY A 164 51.77 -14.57 45.17
CA GLY A 164 50.86 -14.97 46.24
C GLY A 164 50.66 -13.92 47.33
N GLY A 165 49.55 -14.09 48.04
CA GLY A 165 49.23 -13.34 49.26
C GLY A 165 47.76 -13.55 49.61
N GLY A 166 47.49 -14.44 50.57
CA GLY A 166 46.15 -14.66 51.09
C GLY A 166 45.67 -13.49 51.95
N PHE A 167 44.36 -13.21 51.89
CA PHE A 167 43.66 -12.41 52.88
C PHE A 167 42.25 -12.96 53.08
N ASP A 168 41.85 -12.96 54.35
CA ASP A 168 40.70 -13.60 54.95
C ASP A 168 39.34 -13.11 54.45
N ALA A 169 38.41 -14.06 54.44
CA ALA A 169 37.02 -13.92 54.06
C ALA A 169 36.22 -13.03 55.03
N ILE A 170 35.33 -12.22 54.47
CA ILE A 170 34.20 -11.62 55.17
C ILE A 170 32.96 -12.00 54.35
N ASP A 171 32.20 -12.95 54.88
CA ASP A 171 30.92 -13.42 54.32
C ASP A 171 29.89 -12.29 54.32
N LEU A 172 29.50 -11.86 53.13
CA LEU A 172 28.23 -11.21 52.86
C LEU A 172 27.44 -12.21 52.01
N GLU A 173 26.42 -12.83 52.60
CA GLU A 173 25.47 -13.70 51.92
C GLU A 173 24.80 -12.92 50.77
N GLN A 174 25.37 -13.05 49.57
CA GLN A 174 24.66 -12.81 48.32
C GLN A 174 23.91 -14.10 48.01
N GLU A 175 22.57 -14.03 48.05
CA GLU A 175 21.74 -15.06 47.46
C GLU A 175 22.19 -15.27 46.00
N PRO A 176 22.47 -16.51 45.57
CA PRO A 176 22.84 -16.76 44.18
C PRO A 176 21.62 -16.40 43.33
N GLU A 177 21.71 -15.30 42.59
CA GLU A 177 20.90 -15.10 41.40
C GLU A 177 21.01 -16.40 40.61
N ALA A 178 19.90 -17.12 40.49
CA ALA A 178 19.84 -18.33 39.72
C ALA A 178 20.24 -17.98 38.29
N GLU A 179 21.49 -18.29 37.92
CA GLU A 179 21.91 -18.34 36.53
C GLU A 179 20.92 -19.26 35.84
N ALA A 180 20.03 -18.65 35.05
CA ALA A 180 19.25 -19.39 34.09
C ALA A 180 20.24 -20.25 33.30
N PRO A 181 19.94 -21.55 33.09
CA PRO A 181 20.84 -22.43 32.36
C PRO A 181 21.20 -21.74 31.03
N PRO A 182 22.47 -21.77 30.59
CA PRO A 182 22.84 -21.20 29.31
C PRO A 182 21.96 -21.86 28.27
N LEU A 183 21.01 -21.09 27.71
CA LEU A 183 20.28 -21.48 26.52
C LEU A 183 21.37 -21.83 25.50
N GLU A 184 21.46 -23.10 25.09
CA GLU A 184 22.29 -23.47 23.95
C GLU A 184 22.02 -22.45 22.84
N PRO A 185 23.05 -21.88 22.19
CA PRO A 185 22.86 -20.72 21.33
C PRO A 185 21.89 -21.09 20.21
N SER A 186 20.64 -20.62 20.37
CA SER A 186 19.61 -20.71 19.35
C SER A 186 20.20 -20.08 18.09
N VAL A 187 20.22 -20.81 16.98
CA VAL A 187 20.78 -20.30 15.72
C VAL A 187 20.07 -18.99 15.38
N ILE A 188 20.82 -17.89 15.31
CA ILE A 188 20.29 -16.59 14.94
C ILE A 188 19.97 -16.62 13.44
N ARG A 189 18.68 -16.53 13.08
CA ARG A 189 18.20 -16.72 11.70
C ARG A 189 18.14 -15.44 10.88
N THR A 190 18.38 -14.30 11.51
CA THR A 190 18.43 -12.98 10.88
C THR A 190 19.88 -12.57 10.66
N ALA A 191 20.16 -11.86 9.57
CA ALA A 191 21.51 -11.40 9.26
C ALA A 191 21.48 -10.06 8.53
N MET A 192 22.44 -9.22 8.87
CA MET A 192 22.78 -8.03 8.10
C MET A 192 23.77 -8.43 7.00
N CYS A 193 23.62 -7.90 5.79
CA CYS A 193 24.53 -8.21 4.68
C CYS A 193 25.25 -6.97 4.16
N PHE A 194 26.45 -7.18 3.64
CA PHE A 194 27.32 -6.15 3.08
C PHE A 194 27.73 -6.60 1.69
N GLU A 195 27.18 -5.94 0.67
CA GLU A 195 27.39 -6.28 -0.73
C GLU A 195 28.00 -5.08 -1.47
N PRO A 196 29.27 -5.15 -1.90
CA PRO A 196 29.82 -4.12 -2.78
C PRO A 196 29.22 -4.27 -4.19
N ARG A 197 28.54 -3.23 -4.68
CA ARG A 197 28.00 -3.14 -6.05
C ARG A 197 28.40 -1.83 -6.69
N ASP A 198 29.01 -1.91 -7.87
CA ASP A 198 29.44 -0.75 -8.66
C ASP A 198 30.28 0.29 -7.88
N GLY A 199 31.12 -0.18 -6.95
CA GLY A 199 31.98 0.66 -6.12
C GLY A 199 31.29 1.29 -4.90
N VAL A 200 30.02 0.95 -4.63
CA VAL A 200 29.27 1.40 -3.46
C VAL A 200 28.93 0.20 -2.56
N LEU A 201 29.06 0.37 -1.25
CA LEU A 201 28.71 -0.69 -0.30
C LEU A 201 27.21 -0.64 0.01
N HIS A 202 26.48 -1.70 -0.34
CA HIS A 202 25.09 -1.87 0.07
C HIS A 202 25.02 -2.61 1.39
N VAL A 203 24.33 -2.03 2.36
CA VAL A 203 24.07 -2.60 3.68
C VAL A 203 22.61 -3.05 3.73
N PHE A 204 22.40 -4.35 3.70
CA PHE A 204 21.08 -4.96 3.78
C PHE A 204 20.68 -5.11 5.26
N MET A 205 19.65 -4.36 5.66
CA MET A 205 19.10 -4.35 7.01
C MET A 205 18.34 -5.65 7.29
N PRO A 206 18.59 -6.32 8.43
CA PRO A 206 17.81 -7.46 8.88
C PRO A 206 16.42 -7.01 9.37
N PRO A 207 15.44 -7.92 9.44
CA PRO A 207 14.19 -7.62 10.15
C PRO A 207 14.49 -7.51 11.64
N VAL A 208 13.88 -6.53 12.31
CA VAL A 208 13.99 -6.28 13.75
C VAL A 208 12.59 -6.07 14.35
N ASP A 209 12.43 -6.39 15.63
CA ASP A 209 11.12 -6.36 16.30
C ASP A 209 10.67 -4.95 16.68
N HIS A 210 11.60 -4.06 17.05
CA HIS A 210 11.31 -2.71 17.56
C HIS A 210 11.97 -1.62 16.72
N LEU A 211 11.28 -0.49 16.61
CA LEU A 211 11.77 0.67 15.87
C LEU A 211 13.05 1.22 16.50
N GLU A 212 13.11 1.29 17.83
CA GLU A 212 14.28 1.78 18.57
C GLU A 212 15.53 0.98 18.21
N SER A 213 15.39 -0.35 18.04
CA SER A 213 16.49 -1.23 17.62
C SER A 213 16.92 -0.97 16.18
N TYR A 214 15.96 -0.65 15.29
CA TYR A 214 16.28 -0.26 13.91
C TYR A 214 17.06 1.05 13.87
N LEU A 215 16.63 2.06 14.64
CA LEU A 215 17.28 3.36 14.70
C LEU A 215 18.67 3.29 15.33
N GLU A 216 18.85 2.47 16.37
CA GLU A 216 20.16 2.20 16.96
C GLU A 216 21.11 1.58 15.92
N LEU A 217 20.66 0.54 15.20
CA LEU A 217 21.47 -0.10 14.16
C LEU A 217 21.83 0.88 13.03
N LEU A 218 20.88 1.72 12.61
CA LEU A 218 21.12 2.73 11.59
C LEU A 218 22.15 3.78 12.06
N ALA A 219 22.05 4.26 13.30
CA ALA A 219 23.01 5.19 13.87
C ALA A 219 24.43 4.60 13.95
N GLU A 220 24.56 3.30 14.24
CA GLU A 220 25.84 2.59 14.25
C GLU A 220 26.44 2.40 12.85
N ILE A 221 25.59 2.17 11.84
CA ILE A 221 25.97 2.12 10.43
C ILE A 221 26.48 3.49 9.99
N GLU A 222 25.74 4.57 10.26
CA GLU A 222 26.13 5.95 9.92
C GLU A 222 27.45 6.36 10.56
N GLN A 223 27.64 6.08 11.85
CA GLN A 223 28.90 6.37 12.53
C GLN A 223 30.06 5.55 11.96
N THR A 224 29.85 4.27 11.66
CA THR A 224 30.87 3.44 11.01
C THR A 224 31.22 3.98 9.63
N ALA A 225 30.22 4.36 8.82
CA ALA A 225 30.40 4.90 7.48
C ALA A 225 31.17 6.25 7.52
N SER A 226 30.82 7.11 8.48
CA SER A 226 31.50 8.38 8.72
C SER A 226 32.97 8.21 9.10
N GLU A 227 33.29 7.29 10.02
CA GLU A 227 34.66 7.03 10.46
C GLU A 227 35.53 6.37 9.41
N LEU A 228 34.94 5.51 8.58
CA LEU A 228 35.65 4.86 7.49
C LEU A 228 35.69 5.71 6.21
N GLU A 229 35.07 6.90 6.24
CA GLU A 229 34.88 7.78 5.07
C GLU A 229 34.32 7.03 3.86
N MET A 230 33.41 6.09 4.13
CA MET A 230 32.88 5.16 3.13
C MET A 230 31.38 5.37 2.95
N PRO A 231 30.90 5.85 1.78
CA PRO A 231 29.48 5.97 1.53
C PRO A 231 28.82 4.59 1.45
N VAL A 232 27.62 4.49 2.00
CA VAL A 232 26.82 3.26 2.02
C VAL A 232 25.42 3.52 1.48
N ILE A 233 24.82 2.51 0.85
CA ILE A 233 23.39 2.48 0.52
C ILE A 233 22.71 1.50 1.47
N VAL A 234 21.72 1.98 2.21
CA VAL A 234 20.92 1.12 3.08
C VAL A 234 19.76 0.53 2.29
N GLU A 235 19.57 -0.77 2.40
CA GLU A 235 18.49 -1.50 1.74
C GLU A 235 17.99 -2.66 2.60
N GLY A 236 17.06 -3.47 2.09
CA GLY A 236 16.57 -4.66 2.78
C GLY A 236 15.28 -4.44 3.53
N TYR A 237 15.14 -5.04 4.72
CA TYR A 237 13.90 -4.95 5.48
C TYR A 237 13.66 -3.53 5.99
N LEU A 238 12.43 -3.07 5.86
CA LEU A 238 11.97 -1.79 6.40
C LEU A 238 11.94 -1.84 7.93
N PRO A 239 12.02 -0.68 8.62
CA PRO A 239 11.73 -0.64 10.05
C PRO A 239 10.34 -1.22 10.34
N PRO A 240 10.13 -1.80 11.53
CA PRO A 240 8.80 -2.28 11.93
C PRO A 240 7.80 -1.12 11.90
N ASN A 241 6.53 -1.45 11.60
CA ASN A 241 5.46 -0.46 11.51
C ASN A 241 5.29 0.28 12.83
N ASP A 242 5.39 1.62 12.78
CA ASP A 242 5.26 2.49 13.94
C ASP A 242 4.65 3.83 13.52
N TYR A 243 3.70 4.34 14.29
CA TYR A 243 3.00 5.59 13.98
C TYR A 243 3.89 6.83 14.07
N ARG A 244 5.04 6.74 14.77
CA ARG A 244 6.02 7.82 14.92
C ARG A 244 6.87 8.02 13.67
N LEU A 245 6.87 7.06 12.75
CA LEU A 245 7.57 7.18 11.47
C LEU A 245 6.66 7.70 10.36
N GLN A 246 7.18 8.68 9.63
CA GLN A 246 6.65 9.08 8.34
C GLN A 246 7.48 8.41 7.24
N HIS A 247 6.79 7.81 6.27
CA HIS A 247 7.46 7.24 5.09
C HIS A 247 6.71 7.66 3.82
N ILE A 248 7.47 7.73 2.72
CA ILE A 248 6.96 7.80 1.37
C ILE A 248 7.40 6.54 0.65
N LYS A 249 6.49 5.90 -0.10
CA LYS A 249 6.79 4.69 -0.87
C LYS A 249 6.38 4.91 -2.32
N ALA A 250 7.37 4.94 -3.22
CA ALA A 250 7.14 4.92 -4.66
C ALA A 250 7.35 3.50 -5.19
N THR A 251 6.30 2.86 -5.68
CA THR A 251 6.31 1.48 -6.18
C THR A 251 5.98 1.47 -7.67
N PRO A 252 6.77 0.79 -8.52
CA PRO A 252 6.43 0.63 -9.92
C PRO A 252 5.26 -0.36 -10.07
N ASP A 253 4.22 0.08 -10.78
CA ASP A 253 3.08 -0.73 -11.19
C ASP A 253 3.01 -0.74 -12.73
N PRO A 254 2.32 -1.72 -13.37
CA PRO A 254 2.25 -1.78 -14.82
C PRO A 254 1.72 -0.47 -15.45
N GLY A 255 2.61 0.31 -16.05
CA GLY A 255 2.28 1.58 -16.72
C GLY A 255 2.19 2.81 -15.81
N VAL A 256 2.33 2.67 -14.49
CA VAL A 256 2.19 3.77 -13.52
C VAL A 256 3.19 3.64 -12.35
N ILE A 257 3.37 4.71 -11.58
CA ILE A 257 4.11 4.65 -10.31
C ILE A 257 3.12 4.96 -9.18
N GLU A 258 2.93 4.02 -8.27
CA GLU A 258 2.12 4.21 -7.08
C GLU A 258 2.94 4.92 -6.00
N VAL A 259 2.51 6.12 -5.60
CA VAL A 259 3.15 6.90 -4.53
C VAL A 259 2.25 6.90 -3.30
N ASN A 260 2.63 6.15 -2.27
CA ASN A 260 2.00 6.22 -0.96
C ASN A 260 2.69 7.30 -0.13
N VAL A 261 1.91 8.28 0.33
CA VAL A 261 2.40 9.40 1.15
C VAL A 261 2.12 9.18 2.63
N HIS A 262 2.89 9.87 3.47
CA HIS A 262 2.67 9.89 4.91
C HIS A 262 1.37 10.65 5.28
N PRO A 263 0.77 10.39 6.46
CA PRO A 263 -0.43 11.09 6.91
C PRO A 263 -0.19 12.59 7.14
N ALA A 264 -1.14 13.42 6.70
CA ALA A 264 -1.17 14.85 7.00
C ALA A 264 -1.91 15.14 8.32
N LYS A 265 -1.32 15.96 9.21
CA LYS A 265 -1.91 16.30 10.52
C LYS A 265 -2.94 17.42 10.43
N ASN A 266 -2.85 18.26 9.40
CA ASN A 266 -3.74 19.38 9.18
C ASN A 266 -3.92 19.65 7.67
N TRP A 267 -4.80 20.60 7.34
CA TRP A 267 -5.11 20.93 5.95
C TRP A 267 -3.92 21.50 5.18
N GLN A 268 -3.11 22.36 5.80
CA GLN A 268 -1.95 22.95 5.14
C GLN A 268 -0.93 21.87 4.76
N GLU A 269 -0.61 20.96 5.69
CA GLU A 269 0.27 19.83 5.42
C GLU A 269 -0.29 18.92 4.31
N LEU A 270 -1.60 18.73 4.26
CA LEU A 270 -2.23 17.96 3.17
C LEU A 270 -2.05 18.64 1.80
N VAL A 271 -2.22 19.97 1.75
CA VAL A 271 -1.96 20.78 0.55
C VAL A 271 -0.51 20.65 0.13
N ASP A 272 0.43 20.80 1.07
CA ASP A 272 1.86 20.76 0.81
C ASP A 272 2.29 19.38 0.29
N ILE A 273 1.82 18.29 0.92
CA ILE A 273 2.09 16.92 0.46
C ILE A 273 1.51 16.67 -0.93
N THR A 274 0.22 17.00 -1.13
CA THR A 274 -0.48 16.69 -2.40
C THR A 274 0.09 17.50 -3.55
N SER A 275 0.35 18.80 -3.35
CA SER A 275 0.96 19.64 -4.39
C SER A 275 2.42 19.27 -4.66
N GLY A 276 3.19 18.96 -3.62
CA GLY A 276 4.59 18.53 -3.74
C GLY A 276 4.75 17.25 -4.56
N VAL A 277 3.92 16.22 -4.32
CA VAL A 277 3.97 14.98 -5.12
C VAL A 277 3.65 15.23 -6.59
N TYR A 278 2.68 16.10 -6.90
CA TYR A 278 2.36 16.47 -8.28
C TYR A 278 3.50 17.25 -8.94
N GLU A 279 4.16 18.14 -8.19
CA GLU A 279 5.30 18.93 -8.67
C GLU A 279 6.53 18.03 -8.92
N ASP A 280 6.85 17.11 -8.00
CA ASP A 280 7.94 16.15 -8.14
C ASP A 280 7.70 15.18 -9.31
N ALA A 281 6.46 14.71 -9.49
CA ALA A 281 6.08 13.91 -10.65
C ALA A 281 6.34 14.68 -11.95
N ARG A 282 5.89 15.94 -12.02
CA ARG A 282 6.12 16.81 -13.18
C ARG A 282 7.61 17.04 -13.45
N HIS A 283 8.41 17.32 -12.42
CA HIS A 283 9.87 17.47 -12.55
C HIS A 283 10.56 16.19 -13.03
N SER A 284 10.00 15.04 -12.67
CA SER A 284 10.43 13.71 -13.10
C SER A 284 9.87 13.30 -14.47
N ARG A 285 9.16 14.20 -15.18
CA ARG A 285 8.51 13.95 -16.48
C ARG A 285 7.41 12.88 -16.43
N LEU A 286 6.81 12.69 -15.27
CA LEU A 286 5.62 11.89 -15.06
C LEU A 286 4.38 12.80 -15.13
N GLY A 287 3.25 12.23 -15.54
CA GLY A 287 1.94 12.89 -15.57
C GLY A 287 0.91 12.12 -14.77
N THR A 288 -0.15 12.80 -14.33
CA THR A 288 -1.31 12.20 -13.64
C THR A 288 -2.49 11.95 -14.58
N GLU A 289 -2.24 12.08 -15.87
CA GLU A 289 -3.20 11.96 -16.97
C GLU A 289 -2.60 11.15 -18.12
N GLN A 290 -3.48 10.56 -18.93
CA GLN A 290 -3.10 9.89 -20.17
C GLN A 290 -4.09 10.22 -21.29
N PHE A 291 -3.66 9.97 -22.53
CA PHE A 291 -4.47 10.14 -23.72
C PHE A 291 -4.57 8.82 -24.46
N ASP A 292 -5.81 8.37 -24.70
CA ASP A 292 -6.09 7.20 -25.51
C ASP A 292 -5.68 7.44 -26.97
N LEU A 293 -5.64 6.38 -27.78
CA LEU A 293 -5.30 6.45 -29.20
C LEU A 293 -6.20 7.40 -30.01
N ASP A 294 -7.43 7.61 -29.57
CA ASP A 294 -8.38 8.55 -30.20
C ASP A 294 -8.27 9.98 -29.65
N GLY A 295 -7.32 10.23 -28.74
CA GLY A 295 -7.11 11.52 -28.08
C GLY A 295 -8.00 11.75 -26.86
N THR A 296 -8.78 10.76 -26.41
CA THR A 296 -9.59 10.88 -25.19
C THR A 296 -8.70 11.06 -23.97
N HIS A 297 -8.93 12.14 -23.23
CA HIS A 297 -8.23 12.45 -21.98
C HIS A 297 -8.80 11.61 -20.83
N THR A 298 -7.95 10.86 -20.12
CA THR A 298 -8.33 10.01 -18.98
C THR A 298 -7.31 10.09 -17.86
N GLY A 299 -7.67 9.61 -16.67
CA GLY A 299 -6.70 9.46 -15.58
C GLY A 299 -5.75 8.30 -15.86
N THR A 300 -4.67 8.17 -15.09
CA THR A 300 -3.63 7.14 -15.29
C THR A 300 -4.11 5.68 -15.22
N GLY A 301 -5.32 5.43 -14.70
CA GLY A 301 -5.86 4.09 -14.47
C GLY A 301 -5.38 3.39 -13.19
N GLY A 302 -4.42 3.98 -12.46
CA GLY A 302 -3.93 3.48 -11.17
C GLY A 302 -4.81 3.84 -9.96
N GLY A 303 -5.82 4.70 -10.15
CA GLY A 303 -6.67 5.22 -9.08
C GLY A 303 -6.02 6.33 -8.25
N ASN A 304 -6.80 6.91 -7.34
CA ASN A 304 -6.37 7.93 -6.37
C ASN A 304 -7.02 7.65 -5.02
N HIS A 305 -6.49 6.64 -4.33
CA HIS A 305 -7.11 6.15 -3.11
C HIS A 305 -6.89 7.12 -1.95
N PHE A 306 -7.96 7.43 -1.23
CA PHE A 306 -7.89 8.25 -0.03
C PHE A 306 -7.95 7.37 1.22
N VAL A 307 -6.96 7.49 2.10
CA VAL A 307 -6.94 6.74 3.35
C VAL A 307 -7.29 7.69 4.50
N MET A 308 -8.29 7.32 5.29
CA MET A 308 -8.70 8.08 6.47
C MET A 308 -8.58 7.24 7.74
N GLY A 309 -8.30 7.92 8.85
CA GLY A 309 -8.20 7.33 10.16
C GLY A 309 -7.68 8.35 11.16
N SER A 310 -6.84 7.90 12.09
CA SER A 310 -6.17 8.76 13.05
C SER A 310 -4.68 8.42 13.13
N TYR A 311 -3.93 9.21 13.89
CA TYR A 311 -2.51 8.98 14.13
C TYR A 311 -2.24 7.66 14.85
N THR A 312 -3.12 7.26 15.77
CA THR A 312 -3.09 5.95 16.42
C THR A 312 -4.33 5.14 16.09
N PRO A 313 -4.26 3.80 16.02
CA PRO A 313 -5.44 2.96 15.78
C PRO A 313 -6.55 3.19 16.82
N HIS A 314 -6.19 3.40 18.09
CA HIS A 314 -7.15 3.66 19.17
C HIS A 314 -7.99 4.93 18.93
N ASP A 315 -7.39 5.96 18.34
CA ASP A 315 -8.06 7.23 18.09
C ASP A 315 -8.81 7.26 16.74
N SER A 316 -8.78 6.16 15.98
CA SER A 316 -9.51 6.07 14.72
C SER A 316 -11.00 6.40 14.90
N PRO A 317 -11.57 7.32 14.12
CA PRO A 317 -12.99 7.64 14.21
C PRO A 317 -13.86 6.43 13.86
N PHE A 318 -13.40 5.56 12.97
CA PHE A 318 -14.13 4.36 12.54
C PHE A 318 -14.19 3.28 13.62
N LEU A 319 -13.14 3.14 14.44
CA LEU A 319 -13.12 2.19 15.56
C LEU A 319 -13.84 2.74 16.79
N ARG A 320 -13.75 4.06 17.03
CA ARG A 320 -14.44 4.71 18.16
C ARG A 320 -15.95 4.80 17.95
N ARG A 321 -16.39 5.00 16.71
CA ARG A 321 -17.80 5.16 16.33
C ARG A 321 -18.10 4.31 15.08
N PRO A 322 -18.47 3.02 15.25
CA PRO A 322 -18.76 2.14 14.11
C PRO A 322 -19.94 2.60 13.26
N ASP A 323 -20.85 3.40 13.82
CA ASP A 323 -21.96 4.02 13.09
C ASP A 323 -21.51 5.08 12.06
N LEU A 324 -20.26 5.56 12.15
CA LEU A 324 -19.67 6.44 11.14
C LEU A 324 -19.48 5.70 9.82
N LEU A 325 -18.87 4.51 9.83
CA LEU A 325 -18.67 3.70 8.62
C LEU A 325 -20.01 3.27 8.04
N ARG A 326 -20.97 2.88 8.89
CA ARG A 326 -22.36 2.66 8.48
C ARG A 326 -22.94 3.87 7.74
N SER A 327 -22.79 5.06 8.31
CA SER A 327 -23.34 6.29 7.73
C SER A 327 -22.74 6.58 6.36
N LEU A 328 -21.42 6.43 6.22
CA LEU A 328 -20.73 6.63 4.94
C LEU A 328 -21.20 5.62 3.89
N VAL A 329 -21.20 4.32 4.22
CA VAL A 329 -21.63 3.28 3.28
C VAL A 329 -23.10 3.47 2.88
N ALA A 330 -23.98 3.77 3.84
CA ALA A 330 -25.39 4.03 3.55
C ALA A 330 -25.59 5.28 2.69
N TYR A 331 -24.82 6.34 2.94
CA TYR A 331 -24.92 7.58 2.18
C TYR A 331 -24.40 7.39 0.75
N TRP A 332 -23.24 6.76 0.56
CA TRP A 332 -22.74 6.37 -0.76
C TRP A 332 -23.75 5.50 -1.50
N HIS A 333 -24.36 4.56 -0.80
CA HIS A 333 -25.40 3.72 -1.40
C HIS A 333 -26.61 4.55 -1.84
N ASN A 334 -27.08 5.47 -1.01
CA ASN A 334 -28.25 6.28 -1.36
C ASN A 334 -27.95 7.44 -2.32
N HIS A 335 -26.68 7.74 -2.56
CA HIS A 335 -26.23 8.79 -3.48
C HIS A 335 -25.23 8.23 -4.50
N PRO A 336 -25.69 7.58 -5.58
CA PRO A 336 -24.83 6.97 -6.59
C PRO A 336 -23.84 7.94 -7.25
N SER A 337 -24.07 9.26 -7.20
CA SER A 337 -23.09 10.24 -7.66
C SER A 337 -21.73 10.07 -6.98
N LEU A 338 -21.68 9.70 -5.70
CA LEU A 338 -20.41 9.53 -4.98
C LEU A 338 -19.59 8.31 -5.46
N SER A 339 -20.25 7.30 -6.05
CA SER A 339 -19.58 6.13 -6.66
C SER A 339 -19.13 6.39 -8.10
N TYR A 340 -19.82 7.27 -8.81
CA TYR A 340 -19.72 7.36 -10.27
C TYR A 340 -19.10 8.66 -10.79
N PHE A 341 -19.22 9.75 -10.03
CA PHE A 341 -18.79 11.09 -10.45
C PHE A 341 -17.27 11.20 -10.50
N PHE A 342 -16.58 10.57 -9.56
CA PHE A 342 -15.12 10.64 -9.43
C PHE A 342 -14.40 9.38 -9.91
N SER A 343 -15.13 8.38 -10.38
CA SER A 343 -14.57 7.08 -10.72
C SER A 343 -14.05 7.02 -12.15
N GLY A 344 -13.15 6.06 -12.38
CA GLY A 344 -12.56 5.82 -13.70
C GLY A 344 -13.56 5.27 -14.72
N ARG A 345 -13.04 4.93 -15.90
CA ARG A 345 -13.86 4.38 -16.99
C ARG A 345 -14.31 2.94 -16.76
N PHE A 346 -13.48 2.15 -16.10
CA PHE A 346 -13.80 0.75 -15.81
C PHE A 346 -14.73 0.65 -14.59
N ILE A 347 -16.04 0.68 -14.85
CA ILE A 347 -17.11 0.56 -13.87
C ILE A 347 -17.84 -0.77 -14.05
N GLY A 348 -18.38 -1.30 -12.95
CA GLY A 348 -19.12 -2.55 -12.90
C GLY A 348 -18.57 -3.49 -11.83
N PRO A 349 -19.17 -4.68 -11.68
CA PRO A 349 -18.92 -5.59 -10.56
C PRO A 349 -17.52 -6.24 -10.57
N THR A 350 -16.77 -6.08 -11.65
CA THR A 350 -15.41 -6.60 -11.82
C THR A 350 -14.35 -5.49 -11.85
N SER A 351 -14.77 -4.25 -11.61
CA SER A 351 -13.89 -3.09 -11.56
C SER A 351 -12.85 -3.16 -10.43
N GLN A 352 -11.99 -2.15 -10.35
CA GLN A 352 -10.99 -2.04 -9.26
C GLN A 352 -11.62 -1.76 -7.89
N ALA A 353 -12.81 -1.17 -7.89
CA ALA A 353 -13.52 -0.69 -6.70
C ALA A 353 -15.04 -0.75 -6.94
N PRO A 354 -15.63 -1.95 -7.11
CA PRO A 354 -17.04 -2.08 -7.41
C PRO A 354 -17.86 -1.65 -6.20
N ARG A 355 -19.00 -1.06 -6.52
CA ARG A 355 -20.02 -0.69 -5.56
C ARG A 355 -20.69 -1.97 -5.00
N VAL A 356 -21.08 -1.92 -3.73
CA VAL A 356 -21.54 -3.09 -2.97
C VAL A 356 -22.72 -3.85 -3.62
N ASP A 357 -23.61 -3.15 -4.31
CA ASP A 357 -24.84 -3.69 -4.91
C ASP A 357 -24.72 -4.02 -6.42
N GLU A 358 -23.57 -3.79 -7.06
CA GLU A 358 -23.37 -4.14 -8.47
C GLU A 358 -23.09 -5.64 -8.69
N GLY A 359 -22.41 -6.28 -7.74
CA GLY A 359 -21.97 -7.68 -7.87
C GLY A 359 -22.94 -8.71 -7.30
N ARG A 360 -23.74 -8.33 -6.30
CA ARG A 360 -24.58 -9.24 -5.52
C ARG A 360 -25.97 -8.64 -5.30
N ARG A 361 -27.01 -9.30 -5.81
CA ARG A 361 -28.40 -8.83 -5.68
C ARG A 361 -28.92 -8.82 -4.24
N ASP A 362 -28.41 -9.70 -3.39
CA ASP A 362 -28.75 -9.82 -1.98
C ASP A 362 -27.95 -8.86 -1.09
N ALA A 363 -26.94 -8.15 -1.63
CA ALA A 363 -26.03 -7.32 -0.85
C ALA A 363 -26.76 -6.24 -0.04
N THR A 364 -27.72 -5.54 -0.64
CA THR A 364 -28.48 -4.48 0.04
C THR A 364 -29.25 -5.02 1.25
N TYR A 365 -29.84 -6.21 1.13
CA TYR A 365 -30.58 -6.86 2.21
C TYR A 365 -29.64 -7.28 3.35
N GLU A 366 -28.53 -7.95 3.03
CA GLU A 366 -27.54 -8.37 4.03
C GLU A 366 -26.87 -7.16 4.70
N LEU A 367 -26.65 -6.07 3.97
CA LEU A 367 -26.10 -4.83 4.50
C LEU A 367 -27.05 -4.13 5.48
N GLN A 368 -28.36 -4.16 5.25
CA GLN A 368 -29.34 -3.69 6.22
C GLN A 368 -29.29 -4.49 7.53
N ILE A 369 -29.20 -5.82 7.44
CA ILE A 369 -29.06 -6.69 8.63
C ILE A 369 -27.75 -6.34 9.38
N ALA A 370 -26.65 -6.18 8.66
CA ALA A 370 -25.36 -5.80 9.25
C ALA A 370 -25.44 -4.44 9.97
N PHE A 371 -26.13 -3.46 9.39
CA PHE A 371 -26.35 -2.16 10.01
C PHE A 371 -27.12 -2.25 11.34
N GLU A 372 -28.05 -3.18 11.48
CA GLU A 372 -28.79 -3.42 12.73
C GLU A 372 -27.91 -4.00 13.85
N GLN A 373 -26.80 -4.67 13.50
CA GLN A 373 -25.85 -5.20 14.48
C GLN A 373 -24.93 -4.13 15.08
N ILE A 374 -24.93 -2.92 14.54
CA ILE A 374 -24.07 -1.84 15.00
C ILE A 374 -24.71 -1.17 16.22
N PRO A 375 -24.04 -1.16 17.38
CA PRO A 375 -24.60 -0.58 18.59
C PRO A 375 -24.80 0.93 18.42
N GLU A 376 -26.00 1.44 18.75
CA GLU A 376 -26.27 2.88 18.67
C GLU A 376 -25.45 3.71 19.66
N LYS A 377 -25.08 3.11 20.80
CA LYS A 377 -24.28 3.71 21.87
C LYS A 377 -23.46 2.65 22.58
N GLY A 378 -22.31 3.06 23.12
CA GLY A 378 -21.46 2.20 23.95
C GLY A 378 -20.19 1.76 23.23
N TYR A 379 -19.37 1.00 23.94
CA TYR A 379 -18.11 0.47 23.41
C TYR A 379 -18.40 -0.71 22.47
N CYS A 380 -17.84 -0.66 21.27
CA CYS A 380 -17.81 -1.78 20.34
C CYS A 380 -16.36 -2.28 20.24
N PRO A 381 -16.08 -3.56 20.51
CA PRO A 381 -14.75 -4.10 20.29
C PRO A 381 -14.29 -3.88 18.84
N PRO A 382 -13.07 -3.38 18.58
CA PRO A 382 -12.59 -3.09 17.22
C PRO A 382 -12.73 -4.24 16.21
N TRP A 383 -12.54 -5.48 16.66
CA TRP A 383 -12.70 -6.66 15.81
C TRP A 383 -14.16 -6.88 15.36
N LEU A 384 -15.14 -6.44 16.15
CA LEU A 384 -16.55 -6.56 15.79
C LEU A 384 -16.92 -5.52 14.74
N VAL A 385 -16.38 -4.29 14.86
CA VAL A 385 -16.55 -3.23 13.85
C VAL A 385 -16.16 -3.71 12.46
N ASP A 386 -15.03 -4.39 12.36
CA ASP A 386 -14.53 -4.97 11.12
C ASP A 386 -15.37 -6.15 10.64
N ARG A 387 -15.69 -7.11 11.53
CA ARG A 387 -16.43 -8.33 11.20
C ARG A 387 -17.83 -8.07 10.64
N VAL A 388 -18.49 -7.00 11.08
CA VAL A 388 -19.82 -6.62 10.57
C VAL A 388 -19.78 -6.31 9.07
N PHE A 389 -18.68 -5.75 8.56
CA PHE A 389 -18.57 -5.29 7.18
C PHE A 389 -17.72 -6.19 6.27
N ARG A 390 -16.76 -6.94 6.83
CA ARG A 390 -15.70 -7.63 6.06
C ARG A 390 -16.18 -8.54 4.93
N HIS A 391 -17.32 -9.21 5.08
CA HIS A 391 -17.84 -10.12 4.05
C HIS A 391 -18.86 -9.47 3.11
N LEU A 392 -19.17 -8.20 3.33
CA LEU A 392 -20.09 -7.40 2.52
C LEU A 392 -19.34 -6.39 1.66
N LEU A 393 -18.29 -5.77 2.21
CA LEU A 393 -17.40 -4.85 1.48
C LEU A 393 -16.29 -5.61 0.76
N VAL A 394 -16.68 -6.37 -0.27
CA VAL A 394 -15.78 -7.21 -1.08
C VAL A 394 -16.14 -7.14 -2.56
N ASP A 395 -15.17 -7.45 -3.43
CA ASP A 395 -15.47 -7.72 -4.83
C ASP A 395 -16.16 -9.09 -5.03
N LEU A 396 -16.48 -9.42 -6.29
CA LEU A 396 -17.08 -10.71 -6.67
C LEU A 396 -16.25 -11.95 -6.27
N THR A 397 -14.95 -11.79 -6.01
CA THR A 397 -14.04 -12.87 -5.59
C THR A 397 -13.90 -12.97 -4.08
N GLY A 398 -14.53 -12.07 -3.33
CA GLY A 398 -14.41 -11.99 -1.87
C GLY A 398 -13.19 -11.18 -1.39
N ASN A 399 -12.59 -10.37 -2.27
CA ASN A 399 -11.42 -9.56 -1.93
C ASN A 399 -11.84 -8.18 -1.39
N THR A 400 -11.50 -7.92 -0.12
CA THR A 400 -11.73 -6.65 0.59
C THR A 400 -10.87 -5.50 0.08
N HIS A 401 -9.67 -5.78 -0.42
CA HIS A 401 -8.78 -4.78 -1.01
C HIS A 401 -9.36 -4.14 -2.26
N ARG A 402 -10.28 -4.85 -2.93
CA ARG A 402 -10.88 -4.43 -4.18
C ARG A 402 -12.26 -3.80 -4.01
N ALA A 403 -12.72 -3.55 -2.79
CA ALA A 403 -14.01 -2.91 -2.55
C ALA A 403 -13.92 -1.38 -2.68
N GLU A 404 -15.05 -0.73 -2.98
CA GLU A 404 -15.16 0.74 -2.96
C GLU A 404 -14.74 1.35 -1.61
N PHE A 405 -15.18 0.71 -0.52
CA PHE A 405 -14.72 0.95 0.85
C PHE A 405 -13.82 -0.21 1.29
N CYS A 406 -12.52 -0.02 1.20
CA CYS A 406 -11.54 -1.01 1.60
C CYS A 406 -11.27 -0.92 3.11
N ILE A 407 -11.49 -2.04 3.81
CA ILE A 407 -11.32 -2.17 5.27
C ILE A 407 -10.15 -3.08 5.66
N ASP A 408 -9.24 -3.38 4.74
CA ASP A 408 -8.08 -4.25 5.03
C ASP A 408 -7.15 -3.69 6.10
N LYS A 409 -7.12 -2.37 6.19
CA LYS A 409 -6.31 -1.62 7.15
C LYS A 409 -7.13 -1.18 8.38
N LEU A 410 -8.40 -1.61 8.50
CA LEU A 410 -9.27 -1.23 9.62
C LEU A 410 -8.95 -2.05 10.86
N TYR A 411 -9.35 -3.33 10.88
CA TYR A 411 -9.01 -4.27 11.94
C TYR A 411 -8.97 -5.70 11.41
N SER A 412 -8.02 -6.01 10.52
CA SER A 412 -7.93 -7.35 9.94
C SER A 412 -7.70 -8.44 11.02
N PRO A 413 -8.45 -9.56 10.96
CA PRO A 413 -8.21 -10.69 11.83
C PRO A 413 -6.93 -11.46 11.46
N ASP A 414 -6.49 -11.36 10.20
CA ASP A 414 -5.46 -12.22 9.61
C ASP A 414 -4.04 -11.84 10.05
N SER A 415 -3.81 -10.56 10.33
CA SER A 415 -2.51 -10.03 10.74
C SER A 415 -2.65 -8.85 11.70
N SER A 416 -1.71 -8.70 12.63
CA SER A 416 -1.58 -7.49 13.45
C SER A 416 -1.25 -6.25 12.62
N THR A 417 -0.56 -6.41 11.48
CA THR A 417 -0.21 -5.30 10.58
C THR A 417 -1.41 -4.67 9.88
N GLY A 418 -2.55 -5.38 9.80
CA GLY A 418 -3.80 -4.87 9.22
C GLY A 418 -4.73 -4.19 10.23
N ARG A 419 -4.28 -3.96 11.47
CA ARG A 419 -5.09 -3.37 12.56
C ARG A 419 -4.71 -1.92 12.79
N LEU A 420 -4.81 -1.11 11.73
CA LEU A 420 -4.36 0.29 11.73
C LEU A 420 -5.49 1.29 12.02
N GLY A 421 -6.74 0.83 12.05
CA GLY A 421 -7.89 1.71 12.21
C GLY A 421 -8.15 2.59 10.98
N LEU A 422 -7.69 2.20 9.80
CA LEU A 422 -7.78 2.99 8.58
C LEU A 422 -8.87 2.44 7.65
N VAL A 423 -9.60 3.33 6.98
CA VAL A 423 -10.52 3.01 5.88
C VAL A 423 -10.00 3.69 4.63
N GLU A 424 -9.93 2.93 3.53
CA GLU A 424 -9.44 3.39 2.25
C GLU A 424 -10.60 3.50 1.24
N PHE A 425 -10.78 4.69 0.68
CA PHE A 425 -11.78 5.00 -0.33
C PHE A 425 -11.15 4.84 -1.71
N ARG A 426 -11.64 3.87 -2.50
CA ARG A 426 -10.98 3.45 -3.73
C ARG A 426 -11.67 3.88 -5.02
N GLY A 427 -12.93 4.31 -4.94
CA GLY A 427 -13.75 4.72 -6.10
C GLY A 427 -13.35 6.05 -6.77
N PHE A 428 -12.07 6.44 -6.71
CA PHE A 428 -11.57 7.72 -7.18
C PHE A 428 -10.49 7.52 -8.25
N GLU A 429 -10.68 8.16 -9.40
CA GLU A 429 -9.68 8.28 -10.47
C GLU A 429 -8.68 9.38 -10.14
N MET A 430 -7.45 9.22 -10.63
CA MET A 430 -6.40 10.24 -10.51
C MET A 430 -6.78 11.49 -11.32
N PRO A 431 -6.94 12.66 -10.67
CA PRO A 431 -7.26 13.88 -11.40
C PRO A 431 -6.00 14.49 -12.04
N PRO A 432 -6.17 15.30 -13.10
CA PRO A 432 -5.05 15.95 -13.79
C PRO A 432 -4.40 17.08 -12.98
N HIS A 433 -5.05 17.54 -11.90
CA HIS A 433 -4.56 18.65 -11.09
C HIS A 433 -4.74 18.39 -9.59
N TRP A 434 -3.73 18.76 -8.79
CA TRP A 434 -3.71 18.53 -7.34
C TRP A 434 -4.87 19.23 -6.61
N GLN A 435 -5.32 20.40 -7.10
CA GLN A 435 -6.50 21.09 -6.54
C GLN A 435 -7.77 20.26 -6.69
N MET A 436 -7.94 19.56 -7.80
CA MET A 436 -9.08 18.67 -7.99
C MET A 436 -9.04 17.51 -6.97
N SER A 437 -7.85 16.95 -6.70
CA SER A 437 -7.67 15.93 -5.65
C SER A 437 -8.02 16.49 -4.27
N LEU A 438 -7.53 17.69 -3.93
CA LEU A 438 -7.85 18.31 -2.64
C LEU A 438 -9.34 18.61 -2.49
N THR A 439 -10.04 19.05 -3.54
CA THR A 439 -11.50 19.28 -3.48
C THR A 439 -12.26 18.00 -3.17
N GLN A 440 -11.86 16.85 -3.75
CA GLN A 440 -12.43 15.54 -3.39
C GLN A 440 -12.16 15.19 -1.92
N GLN A 441 -10.93 15.40 -1.46
CA GLN A 441 -10.56 15.14 -0.06
C GLN A 441 -11.30 16.04 0.92
N LEU A 442 -11.57 17.31 0.55
CA LEU A 442 -12.37 18.23 1.35
C LEU A 442 -13.81 17.73 1.50
N LEU A 443 -14.44 17.27 0.40
CA LEU A 443 -15.76 16.67 0.43
C LEU A 443 -15.83 15.47 1.39
N LEU A 444 -14.86 14.54 1.27
CA LEU A 444 -14.81 13.37 2.14
C LEU A 444 -14.68 13.76 3.61
N ARG A 445 -13.84 14.75 3.93
CA ARG A 445 -13.67 15.24 5.31
C ARG A 445 -14.93 15.92 5.83
N ALA A 446 -15.64 16.67 4.99
CA ALA A 446 -16.93 17.27 5.35
C ALA A 446 -17.97 16.19 5.65
N LEU A 447 -18.07 15.14 4.84
CA LEU A 447 -18.98 14.01 5.07
C LEU A 447 -18.63 13.27 6.37
N VAL A 448 -17.36 12.99 6.63
CA VAL A 448 -16.91 12.38 7.89
C VAL A 448 -17.31 13.26 9.10
N ALA A 449 -17.07 14.57 9.03
CA ALA A 449 -17.43 15.48 10.10
C ALA A 449 -18.97 15.59 10.28
N ARG A 450 -19.74 15.65 9.19
CA ARG A 450 -21.20 15.65 9.20
C ARG A 450 -21.74 14.39 9.88
N PHE A 451 -21.26 13.21 9.47
CA PHE A 451 -21.74 11.94 10.03
C PHE A 451 -21.28 11.68 11.47
N TRP A 452 -20.12 12.23 11.86
CA TRP A 452 -19.69 12.22 13.25
C TRP A 452 -20.66 12.99 14.15
N ASN A 453 -21.09 14.18 13.72
CA ASN A 453 -22.03 15.02 14.45
C ASN A 453 -23.46 14.45 14.41
N LYS A 454 -23.90 14.03 13.22
CA LYS A 454 -25.25 13.53 12.95
C LYS A 454 -25.18 12.28 12.07
N PRO A 455 -25.31 11.08 12.65
CA PRO A 455 -25.27 9.83 11.90
C PRO A 455 -26.37 9.77 10.83
N TYR A 456 -26.07 9.16 9.68
CA TYR A 456 -27.04 8.96 8.62
C TYR A 456 -27.82 7.67 8.87
N LYS A 457 -29.11 7.78 9.19
CA LYS A 457 -29.97 6.67 9.61
C LYS A 457 -31.04 6.26 8.59
N VAL A 458 -30.99 6.78 7.37
CA VAL A 458 -31.96 6.46 6.32
C VAL A 458 -31.74 5.02 5.83
N ASP A 459 -32.83 4.33 5.49
CA ASP A 459 -32.79 2.99 4.92
C ASP A 459 -32.15 2.99 3.53
N LEU A 460 -31.60 1.84 3.13
CA LEU A 460 -30.98 1.69 1.81
C LEU A 460 -32.04 1.67 0.71
N VAL A 461 -31.82 2.46 -0.33
CA VAL A 461 -32.68 2.46 -1.53
C VAL A 461 -32.39 1.23 -2.37
N ASP A 462 -33.44 0.49 -2.77
CA ASP A 462 -33.30 -0.56 -3.79
C ASP A 462 -33.34 0.07 -5.19
N TRP A 463 -32.16 0.35 -5.74
CA TRP A 463 -32.03 0.99 -7.05
C TRP A 463 -32.44 0.08 -8.22
N ASN A 464 -32.30 -1.24 -8.05
CA ASN A 464 -32.54 -2.24 -9.10
C ASN A 464 -31.91 -1.81 -10.45
N THR A 465 -32.60 -1.94 -11.58
CA THR A 465 -32.06 -1.54 -12.89
C THR A 465 -31.80 -0.03 -13.02
N SER A 466 -32.41 0.80 -12.16
CA SER A 466 -32.25 2.26 -12.21
C SER A 466 -30.80 2.69 -11.98
N ILE A 467 -29.99 1.87 -11.29
CA ILE A 467 -28.56 2.11 -11.10
C ILE A 467 -27.81 2.20 -12.43
N HIS A 468 -28.15 1.35 -13.41
CA HIS A 468 -27.49 1.36 -14.72
C HIS A 468 -28.23 2.21 -15.76
N ASP A 469 -29.51 2.51 -15.56
CA ASP A 469 -30.30 3.30 -16.51
C ASP A 469 -30.20 4.80 -16.23
N ARG A 470 -30.45 5.22 -14.99
CA ARG A 470 -30.50 6.62 -14.56
C ARG A 470 -29.15 7.12 -14.09
N TRP A 471 -28.52 6.39 -13.17
CA TRP A 471 -27.34 6.85 -12.44
C TRP A 471 -26.02 6.75 -13.21
N LEU A 472 -26.07 6.37 -14.49
CA LEU A 472 -24.92 6.41 -15.39
C LEU A 472 -24.97 7.60 -16.36
N LEU A 473 -25.95 8.49 -16.19
CA LEU A 473 -26.14 9.68 -17.03
C LEU A 473 -25.68 10.95 -16.29
N PRO A 474 -24.91 11.85 -16.96
CA PRO A 474 -24.37 13.08 -16.38
C PRO A 474 -25.42 13.92 -15.65
N HIS A 475 -26.62 14.06 -16.22
CA HIS A 475 -27.66 14.93 -15.65
C HIS A 475 -28.08 14.49 -14.25
N PHE A 476 -28.32 13.19 -14.05
CA PHE A 476 -28.78 12.69 -12.76
C PHE A 476 -27.64 12.63 -11.75
N ILE A 477 -26.43 12.33 -12.19
CA ILE A 477 -25.23 12.41 -11.35
C ILE A 477 -25.03 13.83 -10.84
N GLN A 478 -25.12 14.83 -11.72
CA GLN A 478 -24.99 16.23 -11.33
C GLN A 478 -26.08 16.65 -10.35
N GLN A 479 -27.35 16.30 -10.63
CA GLN A 479 -28.47 16.62 -9.75
C GLN A 479 -28.28 16.05 -8.34
N ASP A 480 -27.96 14.77 -8.23
CA ASP A 480 -27.73 14.12 -6.93
C ASP A 480 -26.52 14.69 -6.20
N PHE A 481 -25.46 15.04 -6.93
CA PHE A 481 -24.30 15.68 -6.34
C PHE A 481 -24.62 17.10 -5.82
N GLU A 482 -25.42 17.88 -6.55
CA GLU A 482 -25.88 19.21 -6.11
C GLU A 482 -26.77 19.11 -4.85
N ASP A 483 -27.58 18.05 -4.73
CA ASP A 483 -28.35 17.76 -3.52
C ASP A 483 -27.44 17.48 -2.31
N ILE A 484 -26.35 16.70 -2.49
CA ILE A 484 -25.35 16.44 -1.43
C ILE A 484 -24.68 17.73 -0.97
N ILE A 485 -24.25 18.58 -1.91
CA ILE A 485 -23.62 19.86 -1.59
C ILE A 485 -24.60 20.77 -0.85
N SER A 486 -25.86 20.82 -1.27
CA SER A 486 -26.91 21.59 -0.60
C SER A 486 -27.13 21.08 0.83
N GLU A 487 -27.22 19.77 1.03
CA GLU A 487 -27.35 19.16 2.37
C GLU A 487 -26.15 19.49 3.28
N LEU A 488 -24.92 19.41 2.75
CA LEU A 488 -23.72 19.75 3.50
C LEU A 488 -23.71 21.24 3.92
N ASN A 489 -24.13 22.14 3.03
CA ASN A 489 -24.29 23.56 3.36
C ASN A 489 -25.33 23.79 4.46
N GLU A 490 -26.47 23.09 4.42
CA GLU A 490 -27.50 23.15 5.46
C GLU A 490 -26.99 22.69 6.84
N GLU A 491 -26.06 21.73 6.86
CA GLU A 491 -25.39 21.23 8.07
C GLU A 491 -24.17 22.09 8.48
N GLY A 492 -23.91 23.21 7.79
CA GLY A 492 -22.89 24.20 8.13
C GLY A 492 -21.50 23.96 7.50
N PHE A 493 -21.43 23.17 6.43
CA PHE A 493 -20.22 22.99 5.63
C PHE A 493 -20.32 23.75 4.32
N ASP A 494 -19.71 24.94 4.26
CA ASP A 494 -19.78 25.87 3.12
C ASP A 494 -19.00 25.36 1.89
N LEU A 495 -19.56 24.40 1.16
CA LEU A 495 -19.01 23.87 -0.10
C LEU A 495 -19.77 24.46 -1.29
N ASP A 496 -19.03 24.89 -2.31
CA ASP A 496 -19.62 25.38 -3.56
C ASP A 496 -19.58 24.27 -4.62
N ALA A 497 -20.74 23.94 -5.19
CA ALA A 497 -20.86 22.93 -6.24
C ALA A 497 -20.00 23.26 -7.48
N SER A 498 -19.77 24.55 -7.76
CA SER A 498 -18.94 25.00 -8.88
C SER A 498 -17.47 24.58 -8.77
N TRP A 499 -16.97 24.30 -7.57
CA TRP A 499 -15.60 23.79 -7.37
C TRP A 499 -15.39 22.41 -8.02
N PHE A 500 -16.46 21.67 -8.29
CA PHE A 500 -16.46 20.36 -8.92
C PHE A 500 -16.73 20.40 -10.43
N GLY A 501 -16.90 21.59 -11.02
CA GLY A 501 -17.07 21.77 -12.46
C GLY A 501 -15.95 21.12 -13.29
N PRO A 502 -14.66 21.25 -12.92
CA PRO A 502 -13.58 20.55 -13.60
C PRO A 502 -13.72 19.02 -13.55
N HIS A 503 -14.20 18.44 -12.44
CA HIS A 503 -14.45 17.00 -12.33
C HIS A 503 -15.59 16.57 -13.26
N PHE A 504 -16.63 17.39 -13.38
CA PHE A 504 -17.74 17.14 -14.31
C PHE A 504 -17.31 17.17 -15.77
N GLU A 505 -16.50 18.14 -16.18
CA GLU A 505 -15.97 18.16 -17.54
C GLU A 505 -14.99 17.04 -17.81
N PHE A 506 -14.19 16.65 -16.82
CA PHE A 506 -13.25 15.53 -16.94
C PHE A 506 -13.99 14.18 -17.04
N ARG A 507 -15.04 13.97 -16.25
CA ARG A 507 -15.83 12.73 -16.23
C ARG A 507 -16.79 12.62 -17.40
N PHE A 508 -17.44 13.72 -17.76
CA PHE A 508 -18.47 13.80 -18.79
C PHE A 508 -18.16 14.84 -19.87
N PRO A 509 -17.03 14.72 -20.61
CA PRO A 509 -16.67 15.66 -21.67
C PRO A 509 -17.82 16.03 -22.60
N HIS A 510 -17.95 17.33 -22.85
CA HIS A 510 -18.85 17.86 -23.87
C HIS A 510 -18.41 17.45 -25.28
N ILE A 511 -19.32 16.83 -26.03
CA ILE A 511 -19.08 16.37 -27.40
C ILE A 511 -19.49 17.45 -28.41
N GLY A 512 -20.63 18.09 -28.19
CA GLY A 512 -21.17 19.10 -29.09
C GLY A 512 -22.63 19.41 -28.85
N GLU A 513 -23.08 20.49 -29.45
CA GLU A 513 -24.45 20.99 -29.32
C GLU A 513 -25.03 21.44 -30.67
N MET A 514 -26.36 21.48 -30.77
CA MET A 514 -27.05 22.06 -31.91
C MET A 514 -28.33 22.78 -31.50
N GLN A 515 -28.66 23.85 -32.22
CA GLN A 515 -29.90 24.59 -32.06
C GLN A 515 -30.77 24.45 -33.32
N TYR A 516 -32.00 24.00 -33.17
CA TYR A 516 -32.95 23.91 -34.28
C TYR A 516 -34.36 24.34 -33.88
N ARG A 517 -34.88 25.41 -34.51
CA ARG A 517 -36.25 25.92 -34.28
C ARG A 517 -36.60 26.13 -32.79
N GLY A 518 -35.64 26.63 -32.00
CA GLY A 518 -35.83 26.85 -30.56
C GLY A 518 -35.61 25.62 -29.68
N ILE A 519 -35.29 24.46 -30.27
CA ILE A 519 -34.88 23.26 -29.54
C ILE A 519 -33.35 23.24 -29.48
N HIS A 520 -32.82 23.18 -28.27
CA HIS A 520 -31.40 22.97 -28.00
C HIS A 520 -31.14 21.49 -27.75
N VAL A 521 -30.09 20.93 -28.34
CA VAL A 521 -29.66 19.54 -28.11
C VAL A 521 -28.18 19.56 -27.75
N GLU A 522 -27.83 19.06 -26.58
CA GLU A 522 -26.47 18.89 -26.07
C GLU A 522 -26.11 17.40 -26.04
N LEU A 523 -24.87 17.08 -26.43
CA LEU A 523 -24.28 15.75 -26.36
C LEU A 523 -23.09 15.76 -25.41
N ARG A 524 -23.11 14.85 -24.43
CA ARG A 524 -21.99 14.57 -23.51
C ARG A 524 -21.69 13.09 -23.50
N THR A 525 -20.44 12.73 -23.22
CA THR A 525 -20.13 11.33 -22.86
C THR A 525 -20.88 10.95 -21.59
N ALA A 526 -21.18 9.68 -21.42
CA ALA A 526 -21.87 9.13 -20.25
C ALA A 526 -21.20 7.82 -19.84
N ILE A 527 -21.52 7.33 -18.64
CA ILE A 527 -20.90 6.12 -18.11
C ILE A 527 -21.49 4.91 -18.83
N GLU A 528 -20.61 4.03 -19.28
CA GLU A 528 -20.96 2.70 -19.73
C GLU A 528 -20.11 1.69 -18.94
N PRO A 529 -20.72 0.73 -18.22
CA PRO A 529 -19.97 -0.29 -17.52
C PRO A 529 -19.28 -1.19 -18.54
N TRP A 530 -18.01 -1.51 -18.30
CA TRP A 530 -17.29 -2.48 -19.11
C TRP A 530 -17.26 -3.80 -18.37
N TYR A 531 -17.82 -4.85 -18.99
CA TYR A 531 -17.88 -6.15 -18.36
C TYR A 531 -16.71 -7.02 -18.79
N VAL A 532 -16.20 -7.82 -17.85
CA VAL A 532 -15.26 -8.89 -18.15
C VAL A 532 -15.96 -9.97 -18.97
N LEU A 533 -15.37 -10.32 -20.10
CA LEU A 533 -15.83 -11.35 -21.03
C LEU A 533 -15.44 -12.75 -20.55
N GLY A 534 -15.92 -13.76 -21.29
CA GLY A 534 -15.54 -15.16 -21.06
C GLY A 534 -14.04 -15.39 -21.18
N GLU A 535 -13.61 -16.51 -20.62
CA GLU A 535 -12.21 -16.96 -20.67
C GLU A 535 -11.77 -17.30 -22.11
N GLU A 536 -10.59 -16.83 -22.48
CA GLU A 536 -9.94 -17.13 -23.76
C GLU A 536 -8.52 -17.71 -23.52
N PRO A 537 -8.07 -18.66 -24.36
CA PRO A 537 -6.71 -19.19 -24.28
C PRO A 537 -5.70 -18.13 -24.76
N ALA A 538 -4.73 -17.79 -23.92
CA ALA A 538 -3.68 -16.81 -24.22
C ALA A 538 -2.30 -17.35 -23.83
N GLY A 539 -1.46 -17.69 -24.81
CA GLY A 539 0.00 -17.86 -24.64
C GLY A 539 0.48 -18.64 -23.39
N GLY A 540 -0.16 -19.75 -23.03
CA GLY A 540 0.21 -20.57 -21.85
C GLY A 540 -0.60 -20.31 -20.58
N ALA A 541 -1.54 -19.36 -20.60
CA ALA A 541 -2.49 -19.07 -19.54
C ALA A 541 -3.90 -18.80 -20.08
N THR A 542 -4.85 -18.57 -19.17
CA THR A 542 -6.21 -18.13 -19.51
C THR A 542 -6.30 -16.62 -19.31
N ALA A 543 -6.80 -15.89 -20.31
CA ALA A 543 -7.06 -14.45 -20.22
C ALA A 543 -8.56 -14.18 -20.15
N ARG A 544 -8.95 -13.07 -19.52
CA ARG A 544 -10.31 -12.54 -19.57
C ARG A 544 -10.24 -11.10 -20.02
N PHE A 545 -10.81 -10.80 -21.19
CA PHE A 545 -10.81 -9.45 -21.73
C PHE A 545 -11.93 -8.62 -21.13
N VAL A 546 -11.74 -7.29 -21.08
CA VAL A 546 -12.78 -6.33 -20.70
C VAL A 546 -13.37 -5.77 -21.98
N ASP A 547 -14.71 -5.79 -22.13
CA ASP A 547 -15.38 -5.21 -23.30
C ASP A 547 -15.44 -3.68 -23.20
N SER A 548 -14.38 -3.02 -23.66
CA SER A 548 -14.32 -1.56 -23.80
C SER A 548 -14.84 -1.05 -25.15
N SER A 549 -15.50 -1.92 -25.93
CA SER A 549 -16.04 -1.58 -27.26
C SER A 549 -17.35 -0.82 -27.21
N VAL A 550 -18.11 -0.98 -26.12
CA VAL A 550 -19.38 -0.29 -25.93
C VAL A 550 -19.15 1.01 -25.16
N GLN A 551 -19.79 2.08 -25.65
CA GLN A 551 -19.76 3.40 -25.06
C GLN A 551 -21.19 3.95 -24.94
N ARG A 552 -21.34 4.98 -24.12
CA ARG A 552 -22.60 5.68 -23.92
C ARG A 552 -22.39 7.18 -24.04
N LEU A 553 -23.37 7.84 -24.64
CA LEU A 553 -23.53 9.29 -24.58
C LEU A 553 -24.87 9.65 -23.94
N GLN A 554 -24.95 10.81 -23.32
CA GLN A 554 -26.20 11.44 -22.93
C GLN A 554 -26.58 12.45 -24.00
N VAL A 555 -27.85 12.41 -24.38
CA VAL A 555 -28.49 13.50 -25.11
C VAL A 555 -29.36 14.28 -24.14
N LYS A 556 -29.14 15.59 -24.05
CA LYS A 556 -30.00 16.51 -23.30
C LYS A 556 -30.70 17.44 -24.29
N VAL A 557 -32.00 17.58 -24.18
CA VAL A 557 -32.83 18.39 -25.07
C VAL A 557 -33.57 19.44 -24.26
N GLN A 558 -33.55 20.70 -24.68
CA GLN A 558 -34.30 21.79 -24.07
C GLN A 558 -35.18 22.50 -25.09
N GLY A 559 -36.30 23.08 -24.64
CA GLY A 559 -37.25 23.79 -25.51
C GLY A 559 -38.15 22.86 -26.35
N MET A 560 -38.20 21.57 -26.01
CA MET A 560 -38.98 20.57 -26.75
C MET A 560 -40.41 20.47 -26.20
N SER A 561 -41.42 20.75 -27.02
CA SER A 561 -42.82 20.57 -26.62
C SER A 561 -43.23 19.09 -26.67
N ASN A 562 -43.85 18.59 -25.58
CA ASN A 562 -44.36 17.22 -25.48
C ASN A 562 -45.27 16.86 -26.67
N GLY A 563 -44.96 15.76 -27.38
CA GLY A 563 -45.77 15.20 -28.46
C GLY A 563 -45.64 15.86 -29.84
N ARG A 564 -45.02 17.05 -29.96
CA ARG A 564 -44.83 17.72 -31.27
C ARG A 564 -43.57 17.29 -32.00
N HIS A 565 -42.51 17.00 -31.24
CA HIS A 565 -41.21 16.64 -31.79
C HIS A 565 -40.83 15.23 -31.32
N ILE A 566 -39.95 14.58 -32.08
CA ILE A 566 -39.26 13.36 -31.67
C ILE A 566 -37.79 13.52 -32.05
N LEU A 567 -36.90 12.99 -31.21
CA LEU A 567 -35.49 12.89 -31.55
C LEU A 567 -35.20 11.47 -32.04
N LEU A 568 -34.47 11.37 -33.15
CA LEU A 568 -34.10 10.11 -33.77
C LEU A 568 -32.57 9.97 -33.78
N CYS A 569 -32.07 8.78 -33.48
CA CYS A 569 -30.69 8.36 -33.74
C CYS A 569 -30.72 7.22 -34.76
N ASN A 570 -30.08 7.38 -35.91
CA ASN A 570 -30.09 6.40 -37.01
C ASN A 570 -31.50 5.91 -37.38
N GLY A 571 -32.47 6.84 -37.42
CA GLY A 571 -33.88 6.55 -37.73
C GLY A 571 -34.68 5.90 -36.59
N ARG A 572 -34.06 5.61 -35.43
CA ARG A 572 -34.74 5.05 -34.25
C ARG A 572 -35.09 6.14 -33.25
N LYS A 573 -36.31 6.11 -32.71
CA LYS A 573 -36.76 7.07 -31.70
C LYS A 573 -35.96 6.89 -30.42
N ILE A 574 -35.40 7.99 -29.91
CA ILE A 574 -34.73 8.04 -28.61
C ILE A 574 -35.80 8.12 -27.51
N PRO A 575 -35.76 7.24 -26.49
CA PRO A 575 -36.69 7.28 -25.36
C PRO A 575 -36.30 8.42 -24.40
N LEU A 576 -36.70 9.65 -24.73
CA LEU A 576 -36.46 10.83 -23.90
C LEU A 576 -37.28 10.79 -22.60
N HIS A 577 -36.62 11.04 -21.47
CA HIS A 577 -37.20 11.13 -20.13
C HIS A 577 -37.19 12.58 -19.65
N ALA A 578 -38.29 13.04 -19.03
CA ALA A 578 -38.36 14.39 -18.49
C ALA A 578 -37.44 14.56 -17.27
N THR A 579 -36.79 15.72 -17.15
CA THR A 579 -35.90 16.04 -16.03
C THR A 579 -36.63 16.65 -14.83
N GLY A 580 -37.92 16.99 -15.00
CA GLY A 580 -38.69 17.78 -14.03
C GLY A 580 -38.79 19.26 -14.42
N THR A 581 -37.87 19.75 -15.25
CA THR A 581 -37.94 21.08 -15.88
C THR A 581 -38.81 21.02 -17.12
N GLU A 582 -39.75 21.96 -17.27
CA GLU A 582 -40.66 21.97 -18.42
C GLU A 582 -39.88 22.15 -19.74
N GLY A 583 -40.12 21.25 -20.69
CA GLY A 583 -39.47 21.28 -21.99
C GLY A 583 -38.04 20.74 -22.02
N GLU A 584 -37.55 20.18 -20.91
CA GLU A 584 -36.23 19.56 -20.80
C GLU A 584 -36.32 18.03 -20.65
N PHE A 585 -35.52 17.33 -21.46
CA PHE A 585 -35.49 15.87 -21.49
C PHE A 585 -34.07 15.33 -21.64
N VAL A 586 -33.83 14.13 -21.12
CA VAL A 586 -32.56 13.41 -21.26
C VAL A 586 -32.77 11.97 -21.69
N ALA A 587 -31.76 11.40 -22.36
CA ALA A 587 -31.68 9.96 -22.62
C ALA A 587 -30.23 9.51 -22.80
N GLY A 588 -29.95 8.27 -22.43
CA GLY A 588 -28.72 7.58 -22.79
C GLY A 588 -28.82 6.93 -24.16
N VAL A 589 -27.78 7.06 -24.98
CA VAL A 589 -27.61 6.29 -26.22
C VAL A 589 -26.37 5.44 -26.09
N ARG A 590 -26.56 4.13 -26.06
CA ARG A 590 -25.49 3.13 -26.07
C ARG A 590 -25.15 2.77 -27.51
N TYR A 591 -23.86 2.71 -27.82
CA TYR A 591 -23.38 2.34 -29.15
C TYR A 591 -22.07 1.55 -29.02
N ARG A 592 -21.77 0.78 -30.05
CA ARG A 592 -20.48 0.11 -30.20
C ARG A 592 -19.53 1.05 -30.95
N ALA A 593 -18.49 1.51 -30.28
CA ALA A 593 -17.53 2.49 -30.80
C ALA A 593 -16.52 1.88 -31.78
N TRP A 594 -16.15 0.62 -31.54
CA TRP A 594 -15.27 -0.18 -32.42
C TRP A 594 -15.65 -1.65 -32.32
N GLN A 595 -15.17 -2.48 -33.24
CA GLN A 595 -15.53 -3.91 -33.31
C GLN A 595 -14.32 -4.76 -32.90
N PRO A 596 -14.32 -5.37 -31.70
CA PRO A 596 -13.28 -6.31 -31.30
C PRO A 596 -13.28 -7.56 -32.19
N PRO A 597 -12.12 -8.21 -32.40
CA PRO A 597 -12.06 -9.49 -33.11
C PRO A 597 -12.91 -10.59 -32.47
N SER A 598 -13.13 -10.54 -31.15
CA SER A 598 -13.86 -11.53 -30.37
C SER A 598 -15.37 -11.24 -30.18
N CYS A 599 -15.90 -10.14 -30.74
CA CYS A 599 -17.26 -9.66 -30.48
C CYS A 599 -18.13 -9.50 -31.74
#